data_AF-A0AAW9LFY7-F1
#
_entry.id   AF-A0AAW9LFY7-F1
#
_cell.length_a   1.000
_cell.length_b   1.000
_cell.length_c   1.000
_cell.angle_alpha   90.00
_cell.angle_beta   90.00
_cell.angle_gamma   90.00
#
_symmetry.space_group_name_H-M   'P 1'
#
loop_
_entity.id
_entity.type
_entity.pdbx_description
1 polymer ?
#
loop_
_entity_poly.entity_id
_entity_poly.type
_entity_poly.pdbx_seq_one_letter_code
_entity_poly.pdbx_strand_id
1 'polypeptide(L)' 'MQEIISIVGADSIMFSTDWPHYDLDTPETVESLLSHLSDEERAQIMHGNALEIFDIPV' A
#
# COMPACT_ATOMS: atom_id res chain seq x y z
N MET A 1 1.37 -9.89 7.45
CA MET A 1 1.51 -8.51 6.93
C MET A 1 1.91 -7.55 8.04
N GLN A 2 1.21 -7.53 9.18
CA GLN A 2 1.56 -6.71 10.37
C GLN A 2 3.05 -6.72 10.74
N GLU A 3 3.65 -7.90 10.94
CA GLU A 3 5.07 -8.00 11.32
C GLU A 3 6.03 -7.47 10.26
N ILE A 4 5.66 -7.58 8.98
CA ILE A 4 6.51 -7.07 7.89
C ILE A 4 6.47 -5.55 7.89
N ILE A 5 5.27 -4.96 8.01
CA ILE A 5 5.09 -3.51 8.05
C ILE A 5 5.79 -2.92 9.28
N SER A 6 5.74 -3.59 10.43
CA SER A 6 6.42 -3.10 11.64
C SER A 6 7.95 -3.15 11.55
N ILE A 7 8.51 -4.07 10.76
CA ILE A 7 9.96 -4.17 10.53
C ILE A 7 10.43 -3.19 9.45
N VAL A 8 9.66 -3.07 8.36
CA VAL A 8 10.07 -2.36 7.14
C VAL A 8 9.63 -0.89 7.14
N GLY A 9 8.52 -0.56 7.79
CA GLY A 9 7.91 0.77 7.78
C GLY A 9 6.86 0.92 6.67
N ALA A 10 5.78 1.63 6.98
CA ALA A 10 4.70 1.93 6.03
C ALA A 10 5.14 2.87 4.90
N ASP A 11 6.22 3.63 5.09
CA ASP A 11 6.88 4.51 4.11
C ASP A 11 7.71 3.76 3.05
N SER A 12 7.95 2.46 3.26
CA SER A 12 8.77 1.62 2.38
C SER A 12 7.97 0.55 1.62
N ILE A 13 6.63 0.61 1.65
CA ILE A 13 5.73 -0.40 1.05
C ILE A 13 4.72 0.30 0.15
N MET A 14 4.48 -0.21 -1.07
CA MET A 14 3.56 0.39 -2.04
C MET A 14 2.53 -0.63 -2.52
N PHE A 15 1.27 -0.20 -2.64
CA PHE A 15 0.23 -0.99 -3.29
C PHE A 15 0.49 -1.15 -4.80
N SER A 16 0.19 -2.34 -5.32
CA SER A 16 0.14 -2.65 -6.75
C SER A 16 -1.00 -3.64 -6.99
N THR A 17 -1.62 -3.60 -8.17
CA THR A 17 -2.65 -4.58 -8.56
C THR A 17 -2.06 -5.81 -9.25
N ASP A 18 -0.85 -5.69 -9.82
CA ASP A 18 -0.23 -6.68 -10.70
C ASP A 18 -1.11 -7.13 -11.89
N TRP A 19 -1.97 -6.21 -12.39
CA TRP A 19 -2.78 -6.48 -13.58
C TRP A 19 -1.89 -6.69 -14.83
N PRO A 20 -2.13 -7.72 -15.68
CA PRO A 20 -3.31 -8.58 -15.75
C PRO A 20 -3.09 -10.02 -15.23
N HIS A 21 -2.30 -10.21 -14.17
CA HIS A 21 -2.04 -11.54 -13.63
C HIS A 21 -3.29 -12.17 -12.96
N TYR A 22 -3.26 -13.50 -12.78
CA TYR A 22 -4.44 -14.26 -12.32
C TYR A 22 -4.72 -14.07 -10.82
N ASP A 23 -3.70 -13.68 -10.07
CA ASP A 23 -3.66 -13.45 -8.62
C ASP A 23 -3.66 -11.97 -8.27
N LEU A 24 -4.24 -11.14 -9.14
CA LEU A 24 -4.31 -9.69 -8.96
C LEU A 24 -4.82 -9.28 -7.58
N ASP A 25 -4.25 -8.20 -7.06
CA ASP A 25 -4.68 -7.59 -5.81
C ASP A 25 -5.69 -6.47 -6.11
N THR A 26 -6.91 -6.59 -5.59
CA THR A 26 -7.90 -5.50 -5.68
C THR A 26 -7.68 -4.47 -4.57
N PRO A 27 -7.94 -3.17 -4.82
CA PRO A 27 -7.84 -2.15 -3.79
C PRO A 27 -8.61 -2.51 -2.51
N GLU A 28 -9.84 -3.03 -2.65
CA GLU A 28 -10.68 -3.40 -1.51
C GLU A 28 -10.10 -4.55 -0.69
N THR A 29 -9.47 -5.52 -1.37
CA THR A 29 -8.82 -6.66 -0.69
C THR A 29 -7.62 -6.18 0.11
N VAL A 30 -6.78 -5.32 -0.48
CA VAL A 30 -5.61 -4.78 0.20
C VAL A 30 -6.01 -3.83 1.33
N GLU A 31 -7.00 -2.97 1.14
CA GLU A 31 -7.51 -2.11 2.23
C GLU A 31 -8.04 -2.93 3.41
N SER A 32 -8.73 -4.05 3.15
CA SER A 32 -9.17 -4.96 4.21
C SER A 32 -7.98 -5.57 4.96
N LEU A 33 -6.92 -5.97 4.26
CA LEU A 33 -5.69 -6.49 4.87
C LEU A 33 -4.98 -5.45 5.74
N LEU A 34 -5.03 -4.17 5.34
CA LEU A 34 -4.42 -3.04 6.03
C LEU A 34 -5.32 -2.39 7.10
N SER A 35 -6.51 -2.94 7.37
CA SER A 35 -7.50 -2.38 8.30
C SER A 35 -7.03 -2.21 9.76
N HIS A 36 -5.89 -2.79 10.11
CA HIS A 36 -5.27 -2.70 11.42
C HIS A 36 -4.28 -1.52 11.57
N LEU A 37 -3.93 -0.86 10.46
CA LEU A 37 -3.06 0.31 10.43
C LEU A 37 -3.85 1.59 10.69
N SER A 38 -3.15 2.67 11.02
CA SER A 38 -3.76 4.01 11.05
C SER A 38 -4.22 4.43 9.64
N ASP A 39 -5.14 5.40 9.58
CA ASP A 39 -5.60 5.92 8.29
C ASP A 39 -4.45 6.58 7.52
N GLU A 40 -3.52 7.22 8.21
CA GLU A 40 -2.31 7.82 7.63
C GLU A 40 -1.34 6.76 7.08
N GLU A 41 -1.09 5.69 7.82
CA GLU A 41 -0.23 4.59 7.36
C GLU A 41 -0.84 3.88 6.13
N ARG A 42 -2.15 3.63 6.17
CA ARG A 42 -2.87 3.03 5.04
C ARG A 42 -2.83 3.96 3.83
N ALA A 43 -3.06 5.25 4.01
CA ALA A 43 -2.94 6.27 2.97
C ALA A 43 -1.52 6.30 2.35
N GLN A 44 -0.49 6.25 3.19
CA GLN A 44 0.90 6.24 2.72
C GLN A 44 1.20 5.03 1.83
N ILE A 45 0.76 3.83 2.21
CA ILE A 45 0.96 2.61 1.42
C ILE A 45 0.13 2.61 0.13
N MET A 46 -1.13 3.04 0.20
CA MET A 46 -2.07 2.98 -0.93
C MET A 46 -1.80 4.05 -1.99
N HIS A 47 -1.24 5.21 -1.61
CA HIS A 47 -0.96 6.29 -2.56
C HIS A 47 0.32 7.10 -2.25
N GLY A 48 0.59 7.43 -0.98
CA GLY A 48 1.64 8.40 -0.61
C GLY A 48 3.03 8.05 -1.15
N ASN A 49 3.45 6.80 -0.97
CA ASN A 49 4.76 6.34 -1.42
C ASN A 49 4.91 6.38 -2.95
N ALA A 50 3.84 6.10 -3.69
CA ALA A 50 3.86 6.18 -5.15
C ALA A 50 3.96 7.64 -5.63
N LEU A 51 3.24 8.55 -4.98
CA LEU A 51 3.31 9.98 -5.29
C LEU A 51 4.74 10.52 -5.09
N GLU A 52 5.39 10.14 -3.99
CA GLU A 52 6.76 10.55 -3.68
C GLU A 52 7.79 9.93 -4.63
N ILE A 53 7.77 8.61 -4.81
CA ILE A 53 8.79 7.89 -5.60
C ILE A 53 8.74 8.25 -7.09
N PHE A 54 7.54 8.54 -7.61
CA PHE A 54 7.34 8.82 -9.02
C PHE A 54 7.08 10.30 -9.34
N ASP A 55 7.23 11.20 -8.37
CA ASP A 55 7.00 12.65 -8.51
C ASP A 55 5.63 12.97 -9.16
N ILE A 56 4.57 12.27 -8.73
CA ILE A 56 3.23 12.43 -9.31
C ILE A 56 2.55 13.67 -8.68
N PRO A 57 2.05 14.63 -9.48
CA PRO A 57 1.37 15.81 -8.97
C PRO A 57 -0.02 15.48 -8.40
N VAL A 58 -0.40 16.21 -7.34
CA VAL A 58 -1.71 16.17 -6.66
C VAL A 58 -2.51 17.44 -6.84
#